data_AF-A0A6L3Y5N7-F1
#
_entry.id   AF-A0A6L3Y5N7-F1
#
_cell.length_a   1.000
_cell.length_b   1.000
_cell.length_c   1.000
_cell.angle_alpha   90.00
_cell.angle_beta   90.00
_cell.angle_gamma   90.00
#
_symmetry.space_group_name_H-M   'P 1'
#
loop_
_entity.id
_entity.type
_entity.pdbx_description
1 polymer ?
#
loop_
_entity_poly.entity_id
_entity_poly.type
_entity_poly.pdbx_seq_one_letter_code
_entity_poly.pdbx_strand_id
1 'polypeptide(L)'
;FITVIAVITLQQHGQRQKGLALFTPNLSTIRRYPQGNGAGVIPGDKRLTIVDNQADAPELDPEATLFTSSLAVGEHRWRQSIGSLQRFAHKYAIAVLMANARGGSALWDEKGQLIVRADKGELLLTGSLGQQGWQGDIIPLG
;
A
#
# COMPACT_ATOMS: atom_id res chain seq x y z
N PHE A 1 2.31 18.29 0.10
CA PHE A 1 3.24 17.53 -0.77
C PHE A 1 2.78 16.09 -0.90
N ILE A 2 2.56 15.59 -2.11
CA ILE A 2 2.06 14.24 -2.40
C ILE A 2 3.23 13.25 -2.45
N THR A 3 3.03 12.04 -1.95
CA THR A 3 3.95 10.92 -2.12
C THR A 3 3.29 9.86 -2.97
N VAL A 4 3.98 9.39 -4.00
CA VAL A 4 3.45 8.38 -4.92
C VAL A 4 4.20 7.09 -4.70
N ILE A 5 3.45 6.01 -4.50
CA ILE A 5 3.98 4.64 -4.46
C ILE A 5 3.45 3.94 -5.70
N ALA A 6 4.37 3.49 -6.56
CA ALA A 6 4.03 2.78 -7.79
C ALA A 6 4.60 1.36 -7.76
N VAL A 7 3.84 0.42 -8.29
CA VAL A 7 4.32 -0.93 -8.54
C VAL A 7 5.10 -0.91 -9.85
N ILE A 8 6.33 -1.42 -9.82
CA ILE A 8 7.23 -1.45 -10.97
C ILE A 8 7.81 -2.84 -11.18
N THR A 9 8.34 -3.09 -12.37
CA THR A 9 9.23 -4.24 -12.61
C THR A 9 10.67 -3.79 -12.41
N LEU A 10 11.38 -4.46 -11.52
CA LEU A 10 12.81 -4.28 -11.27
C LEU A 10 13.60 -5.33 -12.01
N GLN A 11 14.79 -4.94 -12.48
CA GLN A 11 15.78 -5.86 -13.00
C GLN A 11 16.93 -5.92 -11.98
N GLN A 12 17.07 -7.07 -11.30
CA GLN A 12 18.16 -7.34 -10.38
C GLN A 12 18.84 -8.65 -10.76
N HIS A 13 20.16 -8.64 -10.85
CA HIS A 13 20.98 -9.81 -11.22
C HIS A 13 20.51 -10.51 -12.51
N GLY A 14 20.08 -9.74 -13.50
CA GLY A 14 19.60 -10.27 -14.79
C GLY A 14 18.17 -10.83 -14.76
N GLN A 15 17.52 -10.90 -13.60
CA GLN A 15 16.14 -11.37 -13.45
C GLN A 15 15.16 -10.21 -13.30
N ARG A 16 13.97 -10.39 -13.87
CA ARG A 16 12.84 -9.48 -13.68
C ARG A 16 12.06 -9.91 -12.45
N GLN A 17 11.86 -8.98 -11.52
CA GLN A 17 11.02 -9.16 -10.36
C GLN A 17 10.12 -7.95 -10.17
N LYS A 18 9.02 -8.12 -9.45
CA LYS A 18 8.19 -6.99 -9.04
C LYS A 18 8.91 -6.17 -7.98
N GLY A 19 8.55 -4.91 -7.87
CA GLY A 19 9.08 -4.00 -6.86
C GLY A 19 8.17 -2.80 -6.66
N LEU A 20 8.55 -1.96 -5.70
CA LEU A 20 7.89 -0.70 -5.41
C LEU A 20 8.84 0.46 -5.72
N ALA A 21 8.30 1.52 -6.31
CA ALA A 21 8.96 2.80 -6.47
C ALA A 21 8.26 3.82 -5.56
N LEU A 22 9.07 4.55 -4.80
CA LEU A 22 8.63 5.64 -3.95
C LEU A 22 9.12 6.96 -4.55
N PHE A 23 8.16 7.83 -4.86
CA PHE A 23 8.39 9.18 -5.34
C PHE A 23 7.99 10.16 -4.24
N THR A 24 8.96 10.97 -3.81
CA THR A 24 8.78 11.92 -2.72
C THR A 24 9.35 13.26 -3.14
N PRO A 25 8.63 14.39 -2.97
CA PRO A 25 9.11 15.70 -3.43
C PRO A 25 10.44 16.15 -2.81
N ASN A 26 10.80 15.59 -1.65
CA ASN A 26 12.02 15.92 -0.92
C ASN A 26 13.19 14.97 -1.24
N LEU A 27 13.00 13.99 -2.13
CA LEU A 27 14.05 13.07 -2.54
C LEU A 27 14.48 13.37 -3.98
N SER A 28 15.79 13.60 -4.17
CA SER A 28 16.38 13.83 -5.49
C SER A 28 16.44 12.58 -6.37
N THR A 29 16.19 11.40 -5.79
CA THR A 29 16.20 10.12 -6.50
C THR A 29 14.98 9.27 -6.13
N ILE A 30 14.49 8.51 -7.11
CA ILE A 30 13.41 7.54 -6.92
C ILE A 30 13.96 6.38 -6.10
N ARG A 31 13.38 6.11 -4.93
CA ARG A 31 13.73 4.92 -4.16
C ARG A 31 13.00 3.71 -4.72
N ARG A 32 13.75 2.62 -4.92
CA ARG A 32 13.24 1.38 -5.49
C ARG A 32 13.48 0.26 -4.50
N TYR A 33 12.47 -0.57 -4.29
CA TYR A 33 12.52 -1.66 -3.34
C TYR A 33 12.11 -2.95 -4.04
N PRO A 34 12.88 -4.05 -3.89
CA PRO A 34 12.44 -5.37 -4.34
C PRO A 34 11.12 -5.74 -3.64
N GLN A 35 10.27 -6.49 -4.32
CA GLN A 35 8.98 -6.89 -3.74
C GLN A 35 9.21 -7.84 -2.55
N GLY A 36 8.74 -7.42 -1.37
CA GLY A 36 8.31 -8.32 -0.29
C GLY A 36 6.79 -8.56 -0.35
N ASN A 37 6.17 -9.00 0.74
CA ASN A 37 4.72 -9.18 0.77
C ASN A 37 3.94 -7.86 0.98
N GLY A 38 4.61 -6.80 1.43
CA GLY A 38 4.12 -5.43 1.52
C GLY A 38 5.21 -4.45 1.94
N ALA A 39 4.83 -3.22 2.30
CA ALA A 39 5.74 -2.20 2.80
C ALA A 39 5.07 -1.28 3.84
N GLY A 40 5.74 -1.00 4.95
CA GLY A 40 5.36 0.06 5.89
C GLY A 40 5.89 1.42 5.44
N VAL A 41 5.16 2.50 5.72
CA VAL A 41 5.50 3.88 5.39
C VAL A 41 5.53 4.70 6.68
N ILE A 42 6.68 5.30 6.96
CA ILE A 42 6.88 6.15 8.13
C ILE A 42 6.64 7.63 7.74
N PRO A 43 5.81 8.39 8.49
CA PRO A 43 5.63 9.83 8.27
C PRO A 43 6.94 10.63 8.35
N GLY A 44 6.98 11.82 7.73
CA GLY A 44 8.14 12.71 7.78
C GLY A 44 9.22 12.35 6.76
N ASP A 45 10.09 11.41 7.08
CA ASP A 45 11.19 10.93 6.21
C ASP A 45 10.69 10.12 5.01
N LYS A 46 9.43 9.67 5.09
CA LYS A 46 8.73 8.95 4.03
C LYS A 46 9.59 7.79 3.53
N ARG A 47 10.07 6.97 4.45
CA ARG A 47 10.85 5.75 4.18
C ARG A 47 9.89 4.58 4.04
N LEU A 48 10.16 3.67 3.08
CA LEU A 48 9.51 2.37 3.04
C LEU A 48 10.35 1.33 3.79
N THR A 49 9.70 0.55 4.65
CA THR A 49 10.23 -0.70 5.22
C THR A 49 9.55 -1.87 4.52
N ILE A 50 10.30 -2.80 3.94
CA ILE A 50 9.72 -3.94 3.23
C ILE A 50 9.34 -5.00 4.24
N VAL A 51 8.08 -5.41 4.20
CA VAL A 51 7.51 -6.38 5.13
C VAL A 51 7.43 -7.73 4.44
N ASP A 52 8.07 -8.73 5.04
CA ASP A 52 7.85 -10.12 4.67
C ASP A 52 6.72 -10.72 5.52
N ASN A 53 5.65 -11.16 4.87
CA ASN A 53 4.44 -11.73 5.46
C ASN A 53 4.50 -13.27 5.55
N GLN A 54 5.68 -13.88 5.31
CA GLN A 54 5.90 -15.32 5.54
C GLN A 54 6.30 -15.66 6.98
N ALA A 55 6.60 -14.66 7.83
CA ALA A 55 6.83 -14.84 9.25
C ALA A 55 5.51 -14.72 10.04
N ASP A 56 5.37 -15.48 11.15
CA ASP A 56 4.19 -15.46 12.04
C ASP A 56 3.86 -14.05 12.60
N ALA A 57 4.85 -13.15 12.58
CA ALA A 57 4.67 -11.72 12.77
C ALA A 57 5.49 -10.95 11.71
N PRO A 58 4.86 -10.10 10.86
CA PRO A 58 5.59 -9.13 10.06
C PRO A 58 6.43 -8.20 10.94
N GLU A 59 7.69 -7.97 10.58
CA GLU A 59 8.52 -6.89 11.14
C GLU A 59 8.01 -5.54 10.61
N LEU A 60 6.96 -5.01 11.24
CA LEU A 60 6.51 -3.64 11.02
C LEU A 60 7.33 -2.69 11.88
N ASP A 61 7.83 -1.63 11.26
CA ASP A 61 8.43 -0.51 11.98
C ASP A 61 7.37 0.14 12.88
N PRO A 62 7.61 0.31 14.20
CA PRO A 62 6.64 0.91 15.13
C PRO A 62 6.18 2.32 14.74
N GLU A 63 6.96 3.04 13.93
CA GLU A 63 6.60 4.38 13.46
C GLU A 63 5.83 4.36 12.13
N ALA A 64 5.60 3.19 11.53
CA ALA A 64 4.85 3.08 10.30
C ALA A 64 3.36 3.39 10.55
N THR A 65 2.82 4.36 9.81
CA THR A 65 1.40 4.73 9.90
C THR A 65 0.56 4.19 8.74
N LEU A 66 1.22 3.69 7.69
CA LEU A 66 0.58 3.11 6.52
C LEU A 66 1.31 1.84 6.11
N PHE A 67 0.59 0.75 5.94
CA PHE A 67 1.05 -0.44 5.25
C PHE A 67 0.51 -0.43 3.83
N THR A 68 1.33 -0.77 2.83
CA THR A 68 0.91 -0.93 1.45
C THR A 68 1.27 -2.30 0.91
N SER A 69 0.37 -2.93 0.16
CA SER A 69 0.64 -4.19 -0.54
C SER A 69 0.19 -4.10 -1.99
N SER A 70 1.06 -4.59 -2.88
CA SER A 70 0.75 -4.76 -4.30
C SER A 70 0.20 -6.15 -4.52
N LEU A 71 -1.05 -6.22 -4.94
CA LEU A 71 -1.76 -7.48 -5.18
C LEU A 71 -2.21 -7.60 -6.63
N ALA A 72 -2.46 -8.84 -7.05
CA ALA A 72 -3.10 -9.18 -8.33
C ALA A 72 -4.28 -10.13 -8.07
N VAL A 73 -5.10 -9.75 -7.08
CA VAL A 73 -6.21 -10.56 -6.60
C VAL A 73 -7.39 -10.39 -7.55
N GLY A 74 -7.87 -11.51 -8.12
CA GLY A 74 -9.13 -11.53 -8.88
C GLY A 74 -10.36 -11.59 -7.97
N GLU A 75 -11.52 -11.26 -8.54
CA GLU A 75 -12.81 -11.10 -7.83
C GLU A 75 -13.18 -12.29 -6.92
N HIS A 76 -12.86 -13.53 -7.33
CA HIS A 76 -13.14 -14.75 -6.54
C HIS A 76 -12.32 -14.88 -5.25
N ARG A 77 -11.11 -14.32 -5.20
CA ARG A 77 -10.24 -14.34 -3.99
C ARG A 77 -10.34 -13.03 -3.19
N TRP A 78 -11.04 -12.06 -3.73
CA TRP A 78 -11.18 -10.71 -3.20
C TRP A 78 -11.70 -10.69 -1.75
N ARG A 79 -12.78 -11.42 -1.48
CA ARG A 79 -13.38 -11.49 -0.13
C ARG A 79 -12.41 -12.00 0.93
N GLN A 80 -11.62 -13.02 0.58
CA GLN A 80 -10.63 -13.58 1.50
C GLN A 80 -9.44 -12.63 1.71
N SER A 81 -8.95 -12.00 0.64
CA SER A 81 -7.85 -11.04 0.70
C SER A 81 -8.22 -9.79 1.51
N ILE A 82 -9.43 -9.25 1.32
CA ILE A 82 -9.94 -8.13 2.13
C ILE A 82 -9.99 -8.51 3.61
N GLY A 83 -10.59 -9.67 3.94
CA GLY A 83 -10.73 -10.07 5.34
C GLY A 83 -9.37 -10.18 6.05
N SER A 84 -8.34 -10.64 5.34
CA SER A 84 -6.97 -10.67 5.87
C SER A 84 -6.37 -9.28 6.06
N LEU A 85 -6.56 -8.37 5.11
CA LEU A 85 -6.05 -6.98 5.20
C LEU A 85 -6.75 -6.17 6.30
N GLN A 86 -8.07 -6.35 6.48
CA GLN A 86 -8.81 -5.71 7.57
C GLN A 86 -8.35 -6.21 8.94
N ARG A 87 -8.18 -7.53 9.09
CA ARG A 87 -7.64 -8.11 10.33
C ARG A 87 -6.21 -7.63 10.58
N PHE A 88 -5.41 -7.48 9.53
CA PHE A 88 -4.06 -6.92 9.63
C PHE A 88 -4.11 -5.49 10.17
N ALA A 89 -4.90 -4.62 9.54
CA ALA A 89 -5.05 -3.23 9.96
C ALA A 89 -5.44 -3.13 11.45
N HIS A 90 -6.49 -3.86 11.84
CA HIS A 90 -6.96 -3.89 13.22
C HIS A 90 -5.95 -4.50 14.20
N LYS A 91 -5.27 -5.60 13.83
CA LYS A 91 -4.29 -6.28 14.69
C LYS A 91 -3.08 -5.39 14.99
N TYR A 92 -2.63 -4.62 14.00
CA TYR A 92 -1.42 -3.80 14.08
C TYR A 92 -1.70 -2.31 14.28
N ALA A 93 -2.98 -1.92 14.41
CA ALA A 93 -3.40 -0.52 14.52
C ALA A 93 -2.75 0.38 13.45
N ILE A 94 -2.79 -0.06 12.19
CA ILE A 94 -2.13 0.60 11.05
C ILE A 94 -3.08 0.72 9.87
N ALA A 95 -3.07 1.85 9.17
CA ALA A 95 -3.83 1.96 7.93
C ALA A 95 -3.26 1.04 6.85
N VAL A 96 -4.12 0.56 5.96
CA VAL A 96 -3.72 -0.38 4.90
C VAL A 96 -4.15 0.15 3.53
N LEU A 97 -3.20 0.36 2.63
CA LEU A 97 -3.42 0.68 1.22
C LEU A 97 -3.16 -0.55 0.35
N MET A 98 -4.18 -1.04 -0.34
CA MET A 98 -4.05 -2.10 -1.33
C MET A 98 -4.00 -1.48 -2.73
N ALA A 99 -2.87 -1.67 -3.40
CA ALA A 99 -2.74 -1.40 -4.83
C ALA A 99 -2.98 -2.70 -5.61
N ASN A 100 -4.15 -2.83 -6.24
CA ASN A 100 -4.49 -4.04 -7.00
C ASN A 100 -4.42 -3.79 -8.50
N ALA A 101 -3.66 -4.62 -9.21
CA ALA A 101 -3.48 -4.49 -10.66
C ALA A 101 -4.73 -4.86 -11.48
N ARG A 102 -5.76 -5.45 -10.86
CA ARG A 102 -7.01 -5.89 -11.52
C ARG A 102 -8.23 -5.04 -11.13
N GLY A 103 -8.01 -3.83 -10.62
CA GLY A 103 -9.06 -2.99 -10.04
C GLY A 103 -9.40 -3.37 -8.60
N GLY A 104 -10.26 -2.62 -7.93
CA GLY A 104 -10.62 -2.86 -6.52
C GLY A 104 -9.64 -2.29 -5.50
N SER A 105 -8.60 -1.55 -5.89
CA SER A 105 -7.66 -0.91 -4.96
C SER A 105 -8.42 -0.21 -3.82
N ALA A 106 -7.92 -0.28 -2.59
CA ALA A 106 -8.69 0.12 -1.42
C ALA A 106 -7.80 0.65 -0.30
N LEU A 107 -8.37 1.49 0.57
CA LEU A 107 -7.73 2.01 1.77
C LEU A 107 -8.61 1.69 2.99
N TRP A 108 -7.99 1.13 4.02
CA TRP A 108 -8.59 0.93 5.33
C TRP A 108 -7.89 1.79 6.38
N ASP A 109 -8.65 2.22 7.38
CA ASP A 109 -8.11 2.85 8.57
C ASP A 109 -7.46 1.83 9.52
N GLU A 110 -6.91 2.33 10.61
CA GLU A 110 -6.22 1.58 11.67
C GLU A 110 -7.14 0.62 12.42
N LYS A 111 -8.45 0.80 12.34
CA LYS A 111 -9.47 -0.09 12.93
C LYS A 111 -9.91 -1.17 11.94
N GLY A 112 -9.37 -1.18 10.73
CA GLY A 112 -9.78 -2.08 9.64
C GLY A 112 -11.10 -1.68 8.97
N GLN A 113 -11.58 -0.46 9.19
CA GLN A 113 -12.75 0.10 8.52
C GLN A 113 -12.35 0.58 7.12
N LEU A 114 -13.17 0.25 6.12
CA LEU A 114 -12.93 0.66 4.74
C LEU A 114 -13.18 2.18 4.62
N ILE A 115 -12.18 2.92 4.19
CA ILE A 115 -12.29 4.36 3.92
C ILE A 115 -12.78 4.57 2.49
N VAL A 116 -12.07 3.97 1.52
CA VAL A 116 -12.36 4.18 0.10
C VAL A 116 -11.93 2.97 -0.73
N ARG A 117 -12.63 2.73 -1.84
CA ARG A 117 -12.34 1.66 -2.80
C ARG A 117 -12.53 2.14 -4.23
N ALA A 118 -11.55 1.87 -5.07
CA ALA A 118 -11.59 2.10 -6.51
C ALA A 118 -12.17 0.87 -7.19
N ASP A 119 -13.46 0.90 -7.54
CA ASP A 119 -14.17 -0.23 -8.11
C ASP A 119 -13.83 -0.48 -9.59
N LYS A 120 -14.66 -0.03 -10.52
CA LYS A 120 -14.48 -0.29 -11.96
C LYS A 120 -14.03 0.97 -12.68
N GLY A 121 -13.16 0.80 -13.67
CA GLY A 121 -12.65 1.88 -14.52
C GLY A 121 -11.22 2.28 -14.16
N GLU A 122 -10.71 3.28 -14.89
CA GLU A 122 -9.40 3.87 -14.67
C GLU A 122 -9.52 4.92 -13.55
N LEU A 123 -9.15 4.52 -12.34
CA LEU A 123 -9.35 5.30 -11.13
C LEU A 123 -8.03 5.46 -10.37
N LEU A 124 -7.74 6.67 -9.93
CA LEU A 124 -6.69 6.96 -8.96
C LEU A 124 -7.30 7.02 -7.56
N LEU A 125 -6.88 6.11 -6.69
CA LEU A 125 -7.20 6.16 -5.27
C LEU A 125 -6.15 7.00 -4.55
N THR A 126 -6.61 7.97 -3.76
CA THR A 126 -5.75 8.79 -2.91
C THR A 126 -6.08 8.57 -1.44
N GLY A 127 -5.07 8.73 -0.59
CA GLY A 127 -5.18 8.66 0.86
C GLY A 127 -4.38 9.79 1.51
N SER A 128 -4.92 10.37 2.57
CA SER A 128 -4.26 11.41 3.35
C SER A 128 -4.50 11.20 4.85
N LEU A 129 -3.46 11.46 5.65
CA LEU A 129 -3.53 11.41 7.10
C LEU A 129 -3.57 12.84 7.64
N GLY A 130 -4.66 13.19 8.34
CA GLY A 130 -4.85 14.48 9.00
C GLY A 130 -5.25 14.33 10.46
N GLN A 131 -5.65 15.44 11.11
CA GLN A 131 -6.06 15.43 12.52
C GLN A 131 -7.28 14.55 12.82
N GLN A 132 -8.14 14.36 11.81
CA GLN A 132 -9.33 13.50 11.91
C GLN A 132 -9.03 12.02 11.57
N GLY A 133 -7.76 11.67 11.40
CA GLY A 133 -7.33 10.36 10.92
C GLY A 133 -7.23 10.28 9.39
N TRP A 134 -7.25 9.05 8.90
CA TRP A 134 -7.13 8.75 7.47
C TRP A 134 -8.41 9.10 6.70
N GLN A 135 -8.22 9.75 5.57
CA GLN A 135 -9.26 10.09 4.60
C GLN A 135 -8.80 9.62 3.21
N GLY A 136 -9.74 9.35 2.32
CA GLY A 136 -9.43 8.91 0.97
C GLY A 136 -10.46 9.37 -0.04
N ASP A 137 -10.02 9.44 -1.30
CA ASP A 137 -10.82 9.92 -2.42
C ASP A 137 -10.50 9.14 -3.70
N ILE A 138 -11.44 9.13 -4.64
CA ILE A 138 -11.32 8.51 -5.97
C ILE A 138 -11.35 9.59 -7.04
N ILE A 139 -10.30 9.61 -7.86
CA ILE A 139 -10.18 10.51 -9.00
C ILE A 139 -10.32 9.67 -10.29
N PRO A 140 -11.36 9.88 -11.11
CA PRO A 140 -11.45 9.29 -12.44
C PRO A 140 -10.32 9.79 -13.34
N LEU A 141 -9.75 8.90 -14.14
CA LEU A 141 -8.68 9.23 -15.09
C LEU A 141 -9.14 9.25 -16.56
N GLY A 142 -10.41 8.88 -16.81
CA GLY A 142 -11.06 8.86 -18.12
C GLY A 142 -12.08 9.98 -18.29
#